data_AF-M3CH62-F1
#
_entry.id   AF-M3CH62-F1
#
_cell.length_a   1.000
_cell.length_b   1.000
_cell.length_c   1.000
_cell.angle_alpha   90.00
_cell.angle_beta   90.00
_cell.angle_gamma   90.00
#
_symmetry.space_group_name_H-M   'P 1'
#
loop_
_entity.id
_entity.type
_entity.pdbx_description
1 polymer ?
#
loop_
_entity_poly.entity_id
_entity_poly.type
_entity_poly.pdbx_seq_one_letter_code
_entity_poly.pdbx_strand_id
1 'polypeptide(L)'
;MQIIDFALVGLAVAAPVAQEAVMGATTCPGINGGKAASNNNQAYSLDCGKWVDTDQLLRITTTEVGFQGCLTACDGTIGCAITQYIASNEAQTTGSCTLYPAGSTVKDGATNSWTVATKLDQYVGPDTPPQTPLAPGPDDKFGLIAIHSGSVLQNQGITAKNGRLFVGGKQDAGCTTPSDFATFYLKDGEGWLYGEATPQQLWVDASGMGQGITGYTTASQAPPSSASRTTFTVDGDAHLLFNGISAQACPPADDNVESGWPIWFSEADKPGYNEGCIDINLRAIKADNPVSCFYTSNE
;
A
#
# COMPACT_ATOMS: atom_id res chain seq x y z
N MET A 1 -34.70 66.22 35.09
CA MET A 1 -35.02 64.85 35.53
C MET A 1 -34.46 63.93 34.47
N GLN A 2 -33.23 63.43 34.68
CA GLN A 2 -32.49 62.60 33.73
C GLN A 2 -33.08 61.19 33.71
N ILE A 3 -33.31 60.67 32.50
CA ILE A 3 -33.47 59.24 32.25
C ILE A 3 -32.33 58.90 31.30
N ILE A 4 -31.32 58.20 31.79
CA ILE A 4 -30.25 57.63 30.98
C ILE A 4 -30.48 56.12 31.01
N ASP A 5 -30.77 55.56 29.84
CA ASP A 5 -30.93 54.13 29.57
C ASP A 5 -29.65 53.36 29.94
N PHE A 6 -29.81 52.34 30.77
CA PHE A 6 -28.79 51.31 30.99
C PHE A 6 -28.97 50.23 29.92
N ALA A 7 -28.16 50.29 28.86
CA ALA A 7 -27.99 49.16 27.95
C ALA A 7 -27.19 48.06 28.65
N LEU A 8 -27.87 46.96 28.97
CA LEU A 8 -27.26 45.72 29.45
C LEU A 8 -26.43 45.10 28.30
N VAL A 9 -25.11 45.28 28.33
CA VAL A 9 -24.20 44.48 27.48
C VAL A 9 -23.97 43.15 28.21
N GLY A 10 -24.73 42.13 27.81
CA GLY A 10 -24.49 40.76 28.22
C GLY A 10 -23.20 40.24 27.61
N LEU A 11 -22.13 40.21 28.38
CA LEU A 11 -20.95 39.39 28.09
C LEU A 11 -21.34 37.92 28.29
N ALA A 12 -21.69 37.24 27.19
CA ALA A 12 -21.74 35.80 27.16
C ALA A 12 -20.30 35.26 27.29
N VAL A 13 -19.91 34.93 28.51
CA VAL A 13 -18.73 34.12 28.77
C VAL A 13 -19.07 32.72 28.26
N ALA A 14 -18.56 32.36 27.08
CA ALA A 14 -18.61 30.99 26.61
C ALA A 14 -17.92 30.12 27.67
N ALA A 15 -18.69 29.27 28.33
CA ALA A 15 -18.13 28.24 29.19
C ALA A 15 -17.15 27.41 28.34
N PRO A 16 -15.97 27.03 28.87
CA PRO A 16 -15.11 26.09 28.19
C PRO A 16 -15.93 24.84 27.94
N VAL A 17 -16.13 24.49 26.67
CA VAL A 17 -16.72 23.22 26.28
C VAL A 17 -15.80 22.17 26.89
N ALA A 18 -16.30 21.43 27.87
CA ALA A 18 -15.59 20.29 28.40
C ALA A 18 -15.34 19.36 27.21
N GLN A 19 -14.09 19.26 26.76
CA GLN A 19 -13.70 18.15 25.90
C GLN A 19 -14.04 16.90 26.71
N GLU A 20 -15.04 16.16 26.24
CA GLU A 20 -15.29 14.82 26.76
C GLU A 20 -13.95 14.10 26.72
N ALA A 21 -13.44 13.74 27.90
CA ALA A 21 -12.32 12.84 28.00
C ALA A 21 -12.79 11.55 27.32
N VAL A 22 -12.40 11.38 26.04
CA VAL A 22 -12.53 10.11 25.35
C VAL A 22 -11.87 9.12 26.30
N MET A 23 -12.67 8.23 26.90
CA MET A 23 -12.12 7.12 27.67
C MET A 23 -11.27 6.34 26.68
N GLY A 24 -9.96 6.63 26.67
CA GLY A 24 -9.03 5.95 25.81
C GLY A 24 -9.11 4.47 26.12
N ALA A 25 -9.18 3.66 25.06
CA ALA A 25 -9.04 2.23 25.21
C ALA A 25 -7.78 1.94 26.04
N THR A 26 -7.92 1.12 27.08
CA THR A 26 -6.84 0.87 28.05
C THR A 26 -5.90 -0.24 27.62
N THR A 27 -6.13 -0.84 26.46
CA THR A 27 -5.44 -2.03 25.97
C THR A 27 -4.54 -1.69 24.80
N CYS A 28 -3.30 -2.13 24.91
CA CYS A 28 -2.33 -2.13 23.83
C CYS A 28 -2.76 -3.11 22.73
N PRO A 29 -2.48 -2.86 21.44
CA PRO A 29 -2.79 -3.77 20.32
C PRO A 29 -2.10 -5.13 20.38
N GLY A 30 -1.14 -5.28 21.29
CA GLY A 30 -0.44 -6.52 21.54
C GLY A 30 0.14 -6.58 22.94
N ILE A 31 1.06 -7.52 23.11
CA ILE A 31 1.83 -7.69 24.34
C ILE A 31 2.90 -6.60 24.38
N ASN A 32 3.09 -5.96 25.53
CA ASN A 32 4.20 -5.02 25.73
C ASN A 32 5.55 -5.72 25.58
N GLY A 33 6.46 -5.15 24.77
CA GLY A 33 7.68 -5.81 24.31
C GLY A 33 7.46 -6.91 23.27
N GLY A 34 6.22 -7.05 22.78
CA GLY A 34 5.85 -7.99 21.73
C GLY A 34 6.26 -7.49 20.35
N LYS A 35 5.94 -8.28 19.34
CA LYS A 35 6.19 -7.93 17.93
C LYS A 35 4.89 -7.93 17.16
N ALA A 36 4.79 -7.02 16.20
CA ALA A 36 3.78 -7.04 15.16
C ALA A 36 4.44 -7.00 13.79
N ALA A 37 3.79 -7.59 12.81
CA ALA A 37 4.12 -7.34 11.41
C ALA A 37 3.04 -6.40 10.84
N SER A 38 3.45 -5.47 9.98
CA SER A 38 2.53 -4.77 9.11
C SER A 38 2.08 -5.68 7.95
N ASN A 39 1.17 -5.17 7.11
CA ASN A 39 0.68 -5.90 5.95
C ASN A 39 1.75 -6.16 4.86
N ASN A 40 2.92 -5.54 4.95
CA ASN A 40 4.05 -5.81 4.04
C ASN A 40 5.14 -6.70 4.67
N ASN A 41 4.81 -7.39 5.77
CA ASN A 41 5.72 -8.21 6.58
C ASN A 41 6.86 -7.44 7.27
N GLN A 42 6.81 -6.10 7.34
CA GLN A 42 7.75 -5.36 8.15
C GLN A 42 7.48 -5.62 9.63
N ALA A 43 8.51 -6.05 10.36
CA ALA A 43 8.43 -6.27 11.79
C ALA A 43 8.57 -4.96 12.57
N TYR A 44 7.78 -4.85 13.63
CA TYR A 44 7.79 -3.76 14.60
C TYR A 44 7.92 -4.33 16.01
N SER A 45 8.71 -3.68 16.86
CA SER A 45 8.64 -3.87 18.31
C SER A 45 7.53 -3.02 18.88
N LEU A 46 6.74 -3.58 19.79
CA LEU A 46 5.63 -2.89 20.43
C LEU A 46 6.01 -2.48 21.85
N ASP A 47 5.90 -1.20 22.15
CA ASP A 47 6.03 -0.67 23.49
C ASP A 47 4.73 0.05 23.89
N CYS A 48 4.06 -0.53 24.86
CA CYS A 48 2.81 0.00 25.41
C CYS A 48 3.13 1.01 26.51
N GLY A 49 2.28 2.02 26.65
CA GLY A 49 2.48 3.07 27.65
C GLY A 49 3.67 3.98 27.33
N LYS A 50 4.01 4.12 26.06
CA LYS A 50 5.09 5.00 25.59
C LYS A 50 4.56 6.07 24.64
N TRP A 51 5.32 7.14 24.47
CA TRP A 51 5.08 8.15 23.43
C TRP A 51 6.37 8.67 22.86
N VAL A 52 6.27 9.40 21.74
CA VAL A 52 7.41 9.98 21.06
C VAL A 52 7.41 11.49 21.24
N ASP A 53 8.49 12.03 21.80
CA ASP A 53 8.68 13.46 22.00
C ASP A 53 9.67 14.01 20.97
N THR A 54 9.24 14.06 19.72
CA THR A 54 10.05 14.51 18.58
C THR A 54 9.12 15.07 17.50
N ASP A 55 9.65 15.84 16.57
CA ASP A 55 8.91 16.32 15.40
C ASP A 55 8.30 15.15 14.63
N GLN A 56 6.99 15.26 14.39
CA GLN A 56 6.22 14.27 13.63
C GLN A 56 6.42 14.46 12.12
N LEU A 57 6.50 13.35 11.37
CA LEU A 57 6.46 13.35 9.91
C LEU A 57 5.02 13.55 9.41
N LEU A 58 4.09 12.83 10.02
CA LEU A 58 2.70 12.80 9.62
C LEU A 58 1.81 12.47 10.82
N ARG A 59 0.63 13.09 10.88
CA ARG A 59 -0.40 12.72 11.86
C ARG A 59 -1.70 12.41 11.14
N ILE A 60 -2.23 11.22 11.39
CA ILE A 60 -3.51 10.73 10.92
C ILE A 60 -4.48 10.81 12.10
N THR A 61 -5.38 11.78 12.08
CA THR A 61 -6.26 12.08 13.22
C THR A 61 -7.34 11.03 13.47
N THR A 62 -7.71 10.28 12.43
CA THR A 62 -8.68 9.17 12.50
C THR A 62 -8.26 8.10 11.49
N THR A 63 -8.02 6.88 11.98
CA THR A 63 -7.85 5.69 11.17
C THR A 63 -9.05 4.76 11.40
N GLU A 64 -9.73 4.36 10.33
CA GLU A 64 -10.75 3.30 10.34
C GLU A 64 -10.15 1.90 10.18
N VAL A 65 -8.85 1.83 9.90
CA VAL A 65 -8.07 0.61 9.66
C VAL A 65 -7.22 0.21 10.88
N GLY A 66 -7.52 0.80 12.04
CA GLY A 66 -6.94 0.46 13.33
C GLY A 66 -5.41 0.55 13.39
N PHE A 67 -4.81 -0.23 14.30
CA PHE A 67 -3.37 -0.29 14.51
C PHE A 67 -2.58 -0.80 13.28
N GLN A 68 -3.13 -1.73 12.52
CA GLN A 68 -2.43 -2.30 11.35
C GLN A 68 -2.27 -1.29 10.20
N GLY A 69 -3.27 -0.42 10.00
CA GLY A 69 -3.12 0.69 9.07
C GLY A 69 -2.05 1.68 9.50
N CYS A 70 -1.81 1.86 10.80
CA CYS A 70 -0.72 2.70 11.30
C CYS A 70 0.66 2.18 10.90
N LEU A 71 0.87 0.86 11.04
CA LEU A 71 2.14 0.23 10.65
C LEU A 71 2.35 0.37 9.13
N THR A 72 1.32 0.06 8.36
CA THR A 72 1.35 0.15 6.90
C THR A 72 1.58 1.59 6.41
N ALA A 73 1.00 2.59 7.09
CA ALA A 73 1.23 4.00 6.79
C ALA A 73 2.69 4.41 7.06
N CYS A 74 3.30 3.90 8.14
CA CYS A 74 4.73 4.10 8.40
C CYS A 74 5.58 3.47 7.30
N ASP A 75 5.25 2.27 6.83
CA ASP A 75 5.96 1.63 5.74
C ASP A 75 5.92 2.39 4.42
N GLY A 76 4.80 3.03 4.13
CA GLY A 76 4.63 3.87 2.93
C GLY A 76 5.23 5.27 3.05
N THR A 77 5.70 5.68 4.24
CA THR A 77 6.20 7.03 4.49
C THR A 77 7.72 7.04 4.55
N ILE A 78 8.35 7.74 3.61
CA ILE A 78 9.81 7.89 3.56
C ILE A 78 10.31 8.50 4.88
N GLY A 79 11.30 7.85 5.47
CA GLY A 79 11.91 8.28 6.73
C GLY A 79 11.16 7.85 7.98
N CYS A 80 9.96 7.25 7.88
CA CYS A 80 9.27 6.75 9.06
C CYS A 80 9.96 5.51 9.63
N ALA A 81 10.24 5.58 10.93
CA ALA A 81 10.80 4.46 11.70
C ALA A 81 9.99 4.15 12.95
N ILE A 82 9.18 5.10 13.44
CA ILE A 82 8.39 4.91 14.64
C ILE A 82 6.96 5.38 14.36
N THR A 83 5.97 4.62 14.80
CA THR A 83 4.57 5.03 14.78
C THR A 83 3.97 4.98 16.17
N GLN A 84 3.25 6.01 16.55
CA GLN A 84 2.47 6.05 17.78
C GLN A 84 0.99 5.92 17.42
N TYR A 85 0.36 4.87 17.95
CA TYR A 85 -1.06 4.65 17.84
C TYR A 85 -1.76 4.92 19.16
N ILE A 86 -2.87 5.66 19.09
CA ILE A 86 -3.76 5.94 20.21
C ILE A 86 -5.14 5.43 19.81
N ALA A 87 -5.56 4.31 20.39
CA ALA A 87 -6.86 3.72 20.15
C ALA A 87 -7.98 4.61 20.70
N SER A 88 -9.06 4.76 19.92
CA SER A 88 -10.28 5.46 20.35
C SER A 88 -11.40 4.50 20.76
N ASN A 89 -11.21 3.18 20.58
CA ASN A 89 -12.13 2.14 21.04
C ASN A 89 -11.39 0.90 21.54
N GLU A 90 -12.02 0.11 22.42
CA GLU A 90 -11.40 -1.10 23.01
C GLU A 90 -11.08 -2.19 21.99
N ALA A 91 -11.83 -2.23 20.87
CA ALA A 91 -11.59 -3.14 19.77
C ALA A 91 -10.35 -2.75 18.93
N GLN A 92 -9.81 -1.55 19.14
CA GLN A 92 -8.65 -0.99 18.43
C GLN A 92 -8.78 -0.99 16.91
N THR A 93 -10.03 -0.93 16.45
CA THR A 93 -10.38 -0.79 15.03
C THR A 93 -10.36 0.67 14.62
N THR A 94 -10.48 1.59 15.58
CA THR A 94 -10.39 3.04 15.34
C THR A 94 -9.42 3.71 16.28
N GLY A 95 -8.74 4.76 15.80
CA GLY A 95 -7.79 5.52 16.61
C GLY A 95 -7.12 6.64 15.83
N SER A 96 -6.03 7.17 16.38
CA SER A 96 -5.16 8.13 15.71
C SER A 96 -3.74 7.58 15.59
N CYS A 97 -3.05 8.00 14.54
CA CYS A 97 -1.69 7.60 14.21
C CYS A 97 -0.77 8.82 14.13
N THR A 98 0.42 8.72 14.67
CA THR A 98 1.47 9.70 14.40
C THR A 98 2.74 8.98 13.98
N LEU A 99 3.34 9.41 12.88
CA LEU A 99 4.54 8.84 12.28
C LEU A 99 5.74 9.72 12.60
N TYR A 100 6.86 9.11 12.94
CA TYR A 100 8.07 9.80 13.39
C TYR A 100 9.32 9.25 12.68
N PRO A 101 10.35 10.11 12.53
CA PRO A 101 11.58 9.70 11.88
C PRO A 101 12.43 8.76 12.73
N ALA A 102 13.41 8.12 12.11
CA ALA A 102 14.47 7.40 12.82
C ALA A 102 15.20 8.30 13.83
N GLY A 103 15.59 7.74 14.97
CA GLY A 103 16.26 8.47 16.04
C GLY A 103 15.34 9.30 16.96
N SER A 104 14.02 9.22 16.77
CA SER A 104 13.06 9.91 17.65
C SER A 104 13.11 9.35 19.08
N THR A 105 12.93 10.24 20.06
CA THR A 105 13.05 9.88 21.47
C THR A 105 11.74 9.31 22.00
N VAL A 106 11.75 8.03 22.39
CA VAL A 106 10.63 7.36 23.05
C VAL A 106 10.70 7.59 24.55
N LYS A 107 9.58 8.05 25.14
CA LYS A 107 9.44 8.35 26.57
C LYS A 107 8.35 7.50 27.20
N ASP A 108 8.44 7.34 28.52
CA ASP A 108 7.35 6.79 29.32
C ASP A 108 6.12 7.70 29.25
N GLY A 109 4.99 7.10 28.92
CA GLY A 109 3.67 7.71 28.92
C GLY A 109 2.94 7.47 30.24
N ALA A 110 2.00 8.35 30.57
CA ALA A 110 1.17 8.20 31.77
C ALA A 110 -0.01 7.23 31.57
N THR A 111 -0.22 6.72 30.35
CA THR A 111 -1.40 5.93 29.98
C THR A 111 -1.01 4.71 29.13
N ASN A 112 -1.63 3.56 29.37
CA ASN A 112 -1.41 2.34 28.57
C ASN A 112 -2.12 2.37 27.20
N SER A 113 -2.89 3.41 26.92
CA SER A 113 -3.60 3.62 25.66
C SER A 113 -2.67 4.01 24.50
N TRP A 114 -1.42 4.35 24.80
CA TRP A 114 -0.43 4.72 23.81
C TRP A 114 0.43 3.53 23.46
N THR A 115 0.49 3.22 22.17
CA THR A 115 1.34 2.16 21.65
C THR A 115 2.33 2.76 20.69
N VAL A 116 3.61 2.61 21.01
CA VAL A 116 4.69 2.94 20.09
C VAL A 116 5.11 1.66 19.41
N ALA A 117 5.12 1.68 18.09
CA ALA A 117 5.66 0.61 17.28
C ALA A 117 6.93 1.13 16.60
N THR A 118 8.06 0.57 16.97
CA THR A 118 9.36 0.91 16.37
C THR A 118 9.69 -0.12 15.30
N LYS A 119 9.88 0.37 14.07
CA LYS A 119 10.29 -0.43 12.93
C LYS A 119 11.59 -1.12 13.29
N LEU A 120 11.60 -2.44 13.23
CA LEU A 120 12.81 -3.20 13.43
C LEU A 120 13.59 -3.13 12.13
N ASP A 121 14.74 -2.47 12.15
CA ASP A 121 15.56 -2.30 10.97
C ASP A 121 15.89 -3.65 10.33
N GLN A 122 16.02 -4.74 11.13
CA GLN A 122 16.03 -6.16 10.72
C GLN A 122 15.62 -7.13 11.85
N TYR A 123 14.89 -8.22 11.55
CA TYR A 123 15.04 -9.46 12.31
C TYR A 123 16.35 -10.11 11.85
N VAL A 124 17.43 -9.84 12.59
CA VAL A 124 18.75 -10.43 12.41
C VAL A 124 19.04 -11.30 13.63
N GLY A 125 19.11 -12.61 13.42
CA GLY A 125 20.07 -13.40 14.18
C GLY A 125 21.48 -12.81 13.94
N PRO A 126 22.42 -12.97 14.89
CA PRO A 126 23.77 -12.47 14.68
C PRO A 126 24.35 -13.15 13.43
N ASP A 127 24.87 -12.34 12.50
CA ASP A 127 25.72 -12.70 11.34
C ASP A 127 25.16 -12.54 9.91
N THR A 128 24.00 -11.90 9.68
CA THR A 128 23.54 -11.62 8.30
C THR A 128 23.66 -10.13 7.93
N PRO A 129 24.30 -9.77 6.78
CA PRO A 129 24.36 -8.40 6.28
C PRO A 129 22.96 -7.81 5.98
N PRO A 130 22.83 -6.48 5.83
CA PRO A 130 21.56 -5.82 5.59
C PRO A 130 20.79 -6.47 4.43
N GLN A 131 19.72 -7.20 4.74
CA GLN A 131 18.74 -7.65 3.76
C GLN A 131 18.00 -6.43 3.18
N THR A 132 18.35 -6.03 1.95
CA THR A 132 17.40 -5.41 1.01
C THR A 132 16.10 -6.21 1.06
N PRO A 133 14.90 -5.59 0.96
CA PRO A 133 13.65 -6.34 0.84
C PRO A 133 13.85 -7.46 -0.18
N LEU A 134 13.79 -8.71 0.26
CA LEU A 134 14.21 -9.82 -0.60
C LEU A 134 13.24 -9.87 -1.78
N ALA A 135 13.72 -9.46 -2.94
CA ALA A 135 13.00 -9.61 -4.19
C ALA A 135 12.46 -11.06 -4.25
N PRO A 136 11.18 -11.26 -4.64
CA PRO A 136 10.64 -12.60 -4.76
C PRO A 136 11.57 -13.50 -5.57
N GLY A 137 11.87 -14.68 -5.03
CA GLY A 137 12.68 -15.66 -5.71
C GLY A 137 11.97 -16.25 -6.94
N PRO A 138 12.66 -17.10 -7.70
CA PRO A 138 12.01 -17.91 -8.73
C PRO A 138 10.81 -18.68 -8.16
N ASP A 139 9.69 -18.68 -8.87
CA ASP A 139 8.43 -19.32 -8.49
C ASP A 139 7.72 -18.78 -7.22
N ASP A 140 8.33 -17.84 -6.47
CA ASP A 140 7.65 -17.17 -5.36
C ASP A 140 6.39 -16.47 -5.87
N LYS A 141 5.34 -16.52 -5.05
CA LYS A 141 4.12 -15.75 -5.31
C LYS A 141 4.26 -14.38 -4.70
N PHE A 142 3.81 -13.35 -5.40
CA PHE A 142 3.94 -11.98 -4.94
C PHE A 142 2.77 -11.11 -5.39
N GLY A 143 2.44 -10.11 -4.59
CA GLY A 143 1.63 -8.98 -5.02
C GLY A 143 2.50 -7.89 -5.64
N LEU A 144 1.87 -6.95 -6.34
CA LEU A 144 2.54 -5.76 -6.86
C LEU A 144 1.88 -4.51 -6.26
N ILE A 145 2.71 -3.53 -5.91
CA ILE A 145 2.27 -2.17 -5.58
C ILE A 145 2.95 -1.15 -6.50
N ALA A 146 2.20 -0.15 -6.93
CA ALA A 146 2.74 0.96 -7.71
C ALA A 146 3.43 1.97 -6.78
N ILE A 147 4.64 2.37 -7.15
CA ILE A 147 5.44 3.39 -6.44
C ILE A 147 5.68 4.56 -7.40
N HIS A 148 5.10 5.71 -7.06
CA HIS A 148 5.41 7.01 -7.64
C HIS A 148 5.04 8.10 -6.64
N SER A 149 6.06 8.64 -5.97
CA SER A 149 5.87 9.57 -4.87
C SER A 149 5.14 10.83 -5.32
N GLY A 150 4.13 11.26 -4.56
CA GLY A 150 3.34 12.46 -4.86
C GLY A 150 2.23 12.28 -5.89
N SER A 151 2.01 11.06 -6.41
CA SER A 151 0.85 10.76 -7.26
C SER A 151 -0.26 10.02 -6.51
N VAL A 152 -1.45 10.00 -7.11
CA VAL A 152 -2.59 9.17 -6.67
C VAL A 152 -2.33 7.67 -6.79
N LEU A 153 -1.29 7.28 -7.51
CA LEU A 153 -0.91 5.88 -7.75
C LEU A 153 0.01 5.31 -6.67
N GLN A 154 0.54 6.17 -5.79
CA GLN A 154 1.44 5.74 -4.73
C GLN A 154 0.78 4.68 -3.84
N ASN A 155 1.48 3.55 -3.67
CA ASN A 155 1.08 2.39 -2.86
C ASN A 155 -0.24 1.73 -3.28
N GLN A 156 -0.72 1.97 -4.50
CA GLN A 156 -1.90 1.29 -5.02
C GLN A 156 -1.53 -0.12 -5.46
N GLY A 157 -2.38 -1.10 -5.09
CA GLY A 157 -2.21 -2.49 -5.51
C GLY A 157 -2.52 -2.69 -6.99
N ILE A 158 -2.00 -3.75 -7.59
CA ILE A 158 -2.30 -4.09 -8.98
C ILE A 158 -3.50 -5.03 -9.06
N THR A 159 -4.45 -4.70 -9.93
CA THR A 159 -5.61 -5.54 -10.26
C THR A 159 -5.50 -6.10 -11.67
N ALA A 160 -6.24 -7.18 -11.92
CA ALA A 160 -6.27 -7.89 -13.18
C ALA A 160 -7.72 -8.20 -13.56
N LYS A 161 -8.19 -7.60 -14.65
CA LYS A 161 -9.56 -7.82 -15.17
C LYS A 161 -9.60 -7.60 -16.67
N ASN A 162 -10.57 -8.20 -17.35
CA ASN A 162 -10.78 -8.03 -18.80
C ASN A 162 -9.47 -8.22 -19.62
N GLY A 163 -8.62 -9.18 -19.23
CA GLY A 163 -7.34 -9.47 -19.89
C GLY A 163 -6.27 -8.39 -19.75
N ARG A 164 -6.44 -7.42 -18.85
CA ARG A 164 -5.55 -6.26 -18.65
C ARG A 164 -5.14 -6.09 -17.18
N LEU A 165 -3.99 -5.46 -16.98
CA LEU A 165 -3.48 -5.10 -15.67
C LEU A 165 -3.71 -3.62 -15.40
N PHE A 166 -4.07 -3.28 -14.16
CA PHE A 166 -4.38 -1.92 -13.74
C PHE A 166 -3.74 -1.61 -12.40
N VAL A 167 -3.35 -0.35 -12.21
CA VAL A 167 -3.07 0.19 -10.88
C VAL A 167 -4.39 0.59 -10.23
N GLY A 168 -4.67 0.06 -9.04
CA GLY A 168 -5.92 0.26 -8.34
C GLY A 168 -7.14 -0.28 -9.09
N GLY A 169 -8.30 0.35 -8.86
CA GLY A 169 -9.58 -0.07 -9.40
C GLY A 169 -10.12 -1.35 -8.74
N LYS A 170 -11.36 -1.71 -9.09
CA LYS A 170 -11.99 -2.92 -8.56
C LYS A 170 -11.42 -4.17 -9.22
N GLN A 171 -11.02 -5.14 -8.40
CA GLN A 171 -10.71 -6.50 -8.83
C GLN A 171 -12.00 -7.22 -9.26
N ASP A 172 -12.02 -7.76 -10.47
CA ASP A 172 -13.14 -8.55 -10.99
C ASP A 172 -12.67 -9.98 -11.29
N ALA A 173 -12.38 -10.70 -10.20
CA ALA A 173 -11.80 -12.03 -10.23
C ALA A 173 -12.56 -12.97 -9.28
N GLY A 174 -12.69 -14.24 -9.67
CA GLY A 174 -13.20 -15.30 -8.82
C GLY A 174 -12.07 -15.89 -7.99
N CYS A 175 -11.98 -15.54 -6.71
CA CYS A 175 -10.92 -15.98 -5.81
C CYS A 175 -11.40 -17.01 -4.78
N THR A 176 -10.49 -17.87 -4.31
CA THR A 176 -10.76 -18.82 -3.22
C THR A 176 -11.08 -18.12 -1.90
N THR A 177 -10.56 -16.90 -1.72
CA THR A 177 -10.86 -15.98 -0.62
C THR A 177 -10.95 -14.56 -1.21
N PRO A 178 -11.81 -13.65 -0.71
CA PRO A 178 -11.87 -12.29 -1.21
C PRO A 178 -10.48 -11.63 -1.24
N SER A 179 -10.13 -11.02 -2.38
CA SER A 179 -8.89 -10.29 -2.57
C SER A 179 -9.14 -9.10 -3.50
N ASP A 180 -8.61 -7.95 -3.13
CA ASP A 180 -8.72 -6.71 -3.92
C ASP A 180 -7.52 -6.50 -4.86
N PHE A 181 -6.55 -7.41 -4.88
CA PHE A 181 -5.33 -7.32 -5.71
C PHE A 181 -4.96 -8.67 -6.32
N ALA A 182 -4.16 -8.60 -7.38
CA ALA A 182 -3.72 -9.76 -8.15
C ALA A 182 -2.44 -10.36 -7.55
N THR A 183 -2.32 -11.68 -7.64
CA THR A 183 -1.16 -12.44 -7.22
C THR A 183 -0.42 -12.92 -8.46
N PHE A 184 0.89 -12.73 -8.48
CA PHE A 184 1.76 -13.00 -9.61
C PHE A 184 2.84 -14.02 -9.24
N TYR A 185 3.46 -14.60 -10.26
CA TYR A 185 4.74 -15.30 -10.13
C TYR A 185 5.52 -15.22 -11.43
N LEU A 186 6.84 -15.34 -11.32
CA LEU A 186 7.73 -15.45 -12.48
C LEU A 186 8.33 -16.85 -12.57
N LYS A 187 8.42 -17.36 -13.79
CA LYS A 187 9.07 -18.63 -14.10
C LYS A 187 9.74 -18.55 -15.45
N ASP A 188 11.04 -18.84 -15.52
CA ASP A 188 11.81 -18.86 -16.79
C ASP A 188 11.68 -17.57 -17.64
N GLY A 189 11.58 -16.42 -16.96
CA GLY A 189 11.39 -15.11 -17.62
C GLY A 189 9.96 -14.84 -18.11
N GLU A 190 9.02 -15.73 -17.82
CA GLU A 190 7.59 -15.57 -18.09
C GLU A 190 6.87 -15.06 -16.84
N GLY A 191 5.91 -14.17 -17.04
CA GLY A 191 5.03 -13.69 -15.98
C GLY A 191 3.69 -14.39 -16.00
N TRP A 192 3.17 -14.71 -14.82
CA TRP A 192 1.93 -15.45 -14.66
C TRP A 192 1.08 -14.87 -13.52
N LEU A 193 -0.24 -14.97 -13.66
CA LEU A 193 -1.20 -14.78 -12.59
C LEU A 193 -1.40 -16.10 -11.85
N TYR A 194 -1.44 -16.04 -10.52
CA TYR A 194 -1.57 -17.21 -9.66
C TYR A 194 -3.04 -17.64 -9.52
N GLY A 195 -3.33 -18.86 -9.97
CA GLY A 195 -4.64 -19.50 -9.87
C GLY A 195 -4.53 -21.02 -10.06
N GLU A 196 -5.43 -21.79 -9.44
CA GLU A 196 -5.36 -23.27 -9.41
C GLU A 196 -5.92 -23.97 -10.65
N ALA A 197 -6.84 -23.34 -11.39
CA ALA A 197 -7.61 -24.01 -12.44
C ALA A 197 -7.01 -23.84 -13.84
N THR A 198 -6.72 -22.60 -14.23
CA THR A 198 -6.29 -22.26 -15.59
C THR A 198 -5.14 -21.27 -15.51
N PRO A 199 -3.93 -21.64 -15.99
CA PRO A 199 -2.82 -20.70 -16.06
C PRO A 199 -3.19 -19.48 -16.92
N GLN A 200 -2.94 -18.30 -16.36
CA GLN A 200 -3.12 -17.03 -17.05
C GLN A 200 -1.76 -16.34 -17.16
N GLN A 201 -1.29 -16.16 -18.39
CA GLN A 201 0.06 -15.70 -18.66
C GLN A 201 0.04 -14.24 -19.08
N LEU A 202 0.99 -13.48 -18.55
CA LEU A 202 1.23 -12.10 -18.93
C LEU A 202 1.82 -12.01 -20.33
N TRP A 203 1.54 -10.90 -21.00
CA TRP A 203 2.14 -10.53 -22.27
C TRP A 203 2.33 -9.01 -22.34
N VAL A 204 3.29 -8.60 -23.17
CA VAL A 204 3.51 -7.19 -23.54
C VAL A 204 3.73 -7.11 -25.05
N ASP A 205 2.98 -6.26 -25.72
CA ASP A 205 3.25 -5.88 -27.11
C ASP A 205 4.09 -4.61 -27.14
N ALA A 206 5.41 -4.79 -27.09
CA ALA A 206 6.42 -3.74 -27.17
C ALA A 206 6.74 -3.33 -28.64
N SER A 207 5.96 -3.78 -29.62
CA SER A 207 6.14 -3.33 -31.01
C SER A 207 5.77 -1.85 -31.17
N GLY A 208 6.17 -1.23 -32.28
CA GLY A 208 5.78 0.16 -32.57
C GLY A 208 4.26 0.38 -32.63
N MET A 209 3.48 -0.66 -32.92
CA MET A 209 2.01 -0.60 -32.90
C MET A 209 1.44 -0.85 -31.50
N GLY A 210 2.03 -1.78 -30.75
CA GLY A 210 1.59 -2.13 -29.41
C GLY A 210 2.04 -1.14 -28.33
N GLN A 211 3.13 -0.40 -28.54
CA GLN A 211 3.66 0.66 -27.68
C GLN A 211 3.84 0.30 -26.20
N GLY A 212 4.00 -0.97 -25.87
CA GLY A 212 4.17 -1.45 -24.50
C GLY A 212 2.88 -1.90 -23.82
N ILE A 213 1.78 -2.02 -24.56
CA ILE A 213 0.50 -2.47 -24.03
C ILE A 213 0.66 -3.84 -23.36
N THR A 214 0.22 -3.96 -22.10
CA THR A 214 0.36 -5.20 -21.33
C THR A 214 -0.97 -5.76 -20.87
N GLY A 215 -1.07 -7.08 -20.90
CA GLY A 215 -2.22 -7.80 -20.40
C GLY A 215 -1.89 -9.23 -20.09
N TYR A 216 -2.92 -10.05 -20.04
CA TYR A 216 -2.79 -11.49 -19.86
C TYR A 216 -3.84 -12.24 -20.69
N THR A 217 -3.62 -13.53 -20.85
CA THR A 217 -4.52 -14.44 -21.57
C THR A 217 -4.52 -15.78 -20.87
N THR A 218 -5.61 -16.52 -21.01
CA THR A 218 -5.65 -17.93 -20.61
C THR A 218 -4.78 -18.77 -21.56
N ALA A 219 -4.39 -19.97 -21.13
CA ALA A 219 -3.62 -20.90 -21.97
C ALA A 219 -4.30 -21.24 -23.32
N SER A 220 -5.64 -21.11 -23.42
CA SER A 220 -6.41 -21.34 -24.65
C SER A 220 -6.48 -20.13 -25.59
N GLN A 221 -6.04 -18.96 -25.15
CA GLN A 221 -6.13 -17.71 -25.92
C GLN A 221 -4.77 -17.30 -26.48
N ALA A 222 -4.72 -17.03 -27.77
CA ALA A 222 -3.54 -16.43 -28.38
C ALA A 222 -3.35 -14.99 -27.84
N PRO A 223 -2.11 -14.57 -27.52
CA PRO A 223 -1.85 -13.17 -27.22
C PRO A 223 -1.99 -12.34 -28.52
N PRO A 224 -1.95 -11.00 -28.44
CA PRO A 224 -1.77 -10.19 -29.64
C PRO A 224 -0.57 -10.66 -30.47
N SER A 225 -0.66 -10.60 -31.80
CA SER A 225 0.29 -11.25 -32.72
C SER A 225 1.75 -10.81 -32.56
N SER A 226 1.96 -9.59 -32.05
CA SER A 226 3.29 -9.01 -31.83
C SER A 226 3.71 -9.02 -30.35
N ALA A 227 2.88 -9.59 -29.47
CA ALA A 227 3.15 -9.63 -28.05
C ALA A 227 4.17 -10.70 -27.68
N SER A 228 5.05 -10.35 -26.75
CA SER A 228 5.98 -11.29 -26.10
C SER A 228 5.44 -11.68 -24.73
N ARG A 229 5.65 -12.94 -24.35
CA ARG A 229 5.28 -13.52 -23.04
C ARG A 229 6.47 -13.72 -22.11
N THR A 230 7.67 -13.42 -22.62
CA THR A 230 8.95 -13.63 -21.94
C THR A 230 9.64 -12.31 -21.67
N THR A 231 10.74 -12.33 -20.92
CA THR A 231 11.57 -11.17 -20.50
C THR A 231 11.01 -10.38 -19.31
N PHE A 232 10.09 -10.96 -18.56
CA PHE A 232 9.74 -10.45 -17.24
C PHE A 232 10.83 -10.77 -16.23
N THR A 233 11.23 -9.78 -15.45
CA THR A 233 12.25 -9.92 -14.39
C THR A 233 11.88 -9.08 -13.19
N VAL A 234 12.33 -9.49 -12.01
CA VAL A 234 12.37 -8.62 -10.84
C VAL A 234 13.82 -8.19 -10.62
N ASP A 235 14.07 -6.89 -10.51
CA ASP A 235 15.41 -6.35 -10.28
C ASP A 235 15.87 -6.45 -8.82
N GLY A 236 17.07 -5.94 -8.52
CA GLY A 236 17.65 -5.97 -7.17
C GLY A 236 16.90 -5.11 -6.14
N ASP A 237 16.08 -4.17 -6.60
CA ASP A 237 15.23 -3.30 -5.76
C ASP A 237 13.79 -3.84 -5.65
N ALA A 238 13.57 -5.08 -6.13
CA ALA A 238 12.30 -5.76 -6.18
C ALA A 238 11.27 -5.09 -7.11
N HIS A 239 11.68 -4.46 -8.21
CA HIS A 239 10.76 -3.93 -9.22
C HIS A 239 10.55 -4.91 -10.37
N LEU A 240 9.28 -5.12 -10.74
CA LEU A 240 8.92 -5.86 -11.95
C LEU A 240 9.22 -5.02 -13.19
N LEU A 241 10.03 -5.59 -14.07
CA LEU A 241 10.43 -5.01 -15.35
C LEU A 241 10.02 -5.95 -16.49
N PHE A 242 9.82 -5.38 -17.67
CA PHE A 242 9.70 -6.13 -18.91
C PHE A 242 10.82 -5.70 -19.85
N ASN A 243 11.71 -6.64 -20.22
CA ASN A 243 12.89 -6.34 -21.03
C ASN A 243 13.75 -5.19 -20.46
N GLY A 244 13.84 -5.11 -19.12
CA GLY A 244 14.55 -4.04 -18.41
C GLY A 244 13.82 -2.69 -18.35
N ILE A 245 12.61 -2.59 -18.89
CA ILE A 245 11.79 -1.37 -18.92
C ILE A 245 10.79 -1.39 -17.75
N SER A 246 10.67 -0.28 -17.05
CA SER A 246 9.66 -0.06 -16.00
C SER A 246 8.26 0.17 -16.58
N ALA A 247 7.26 0.17 -15.71
CA ALA A 247 5.89 0.41 -16.14
C ALA A 247 5.53 1.89 -16.15
N GLN A 248 4.51 2.21 -16.94
CA GLN A 248 3.76 3.45 -16.92
C GLN A 248 2.30 3.10 -16.67
N ALA A 249 1.60 3.94 -15.92
CA ALA A 249 0.16 3.86 -15.73
C ALA A 249 -0.52 5.08 -16.33
N CYS A 250 -1.52 4.83 -17.17
CA CYS A 250 -2.24 5.89 -17.87
C CYS A 250 -3.63 6.13 -17.25
N PRO A 251 -4.17 7.36 -17.31
CA PRO A 251 -5.49 7.65 -16.80
C PRO A 251 -6.57 6.75 -17.43
N PRO A 252 -7.60 6.35 -16.67
CA PRO A 252 -8.75 5.67 -17.26
C PRO A 252 -9.47 6.59 -18.25
N ALA A 253 -9.99 6.02 -19.35
CA ALA A 253 -10.59 6.78 -20.45
C ALA A 253 -11.86 7.56 -20.06
N ASP A 254 -12.51 7.19 -18.96
CA ASP A 254 -13.78 7.74 -18.48
C ASP A 254 -13.66 8.55 -17.17
N ASP A 255 -12.43 8.91 -16.77
CA ASP A 255 -12.10 9.54 -15.47
C ASP A 255 -12.60 8.74 -14.24
N ASN A 256 -13.05 7.50 -14.45
CA ASN A 256 -13.59 6.66 -13.40
C ASN A 256 -12.45 5.92 -12.70
N VAL A 257 -12.14 6.38 -11.49
CA VAL A 257 -11.08 5.79 -10.66
C VAL A 257 -11.30 4.31 -10.35
N GLU A 258 -12.55 3.83 -10.34
CA GLU A 258 -12.89 2.42 -10.13
C GLU A 258 -12.48 1.52 -11.31
N SER A 259 -12.31 2.11 -12.50
CA SER A 259 -11.79 1.42 -13.68
C SER A 259 -10.33 1.00 -13.49
N GLY A 260 -9.56 1.75 -12.68
CA GLY A 260 -8.12 1.55 -12.50
C GLY A 260 -7.31 2.11 -13.67
N TRP A 261 -6.02 2.35 -13.44
CA TRP A 261 -5.13 2.94 -14.43
C TRP A 261 -4.44 1.84 -15.25
N PRO A 262 -4.71 1.68 -16.56
CA PRO A 262 -4.10 0.64 -17.37
C PRO A 262 -2.58 0.75 -17.40
N ILE A 263 -1.92 -0.39 -17.25
CA ILE A 263 -0.47 -0.49 -17.25
C ILE A 263 0.07 -0.68 -18.66
N TRP A 264 1.23 -0.09 -18.90
CA TRP A 264 2.06 -0.19 -20.09
C TRP A 264 3.53 -0.39 -19.67
N PHE A 265 4.30 -1.21 -20.37
CA PHE A 265 5.76 -1.26 -20.22
C PHE A 265 6.39 -0.55 -21.41
N SER A 266 6.65 0.74 -21.25
CA SER A 266 7.03 1.63 -22.34
C SER A 266 7.93 2.76 -21.84
N GLU A 267 8.80 3.25 -22.71
CA GLU A 267 9.60 4.46 -22.50
C GLU A 267 9.03 5.66 -23.28
N ALA A 268 7.90 5.48 -23.97
CA ALA A 268 7.24 6.56 -24.69
C ALA A 268 6.54 7.53 -23.73
N ASP A 269 6.55 8.82 -24.03
CA ASP A 269 5.81 9.82 -23.22
C ASP A 269 4.29 9.58 -23.24
N LYS A 270 3.78 8.94 -24.31
CA LYS A 270 2.35 8.77 -24.60
C LYS A 270 2.03 7.37 -25.12
N PRO A 271 2.22 6.32 -24.31
CA PRO A 271 2.01 4.94 -24.74
C PRO A 271 0.54 4.72 -25.13
N GLY A 272 0.31 4.14 -26.31
CA GLY A 272 -1.02 3.96 -26.86
C GLY A 272 -1.77 5.25 -27.18
N TYR A 273 -1.04 6.36 -27.41
CA TYR A 273 -1.59 7.71 -27.54
C TYR A 273 -2.33 8.24 -26.31
N ASN A 274 -2.10 7.63 -25.14
CA ASN A 274 -2.68 8.12 -23.89
C ASN A 274 -1.91 9.36 -23.39
N GLU A 275 -2.65 10.34 -22.89
CA GLU A 275 -2.10 11.54 -22.27
C GLU A 275 -2.07 11.39 -20.75
N GLY A 276 -1.13 12.07 -20.09
CA GLY A 276 -1.07 12.11 -18.62
C GLY A 276 -0.66 10.80 -17.96
N CYS A 277 0.02 9.92 -18.69
CA CYS A 277 0.60 8.71 -18.10
C CYS A 277 1.72 9.08 -17.11
N ILE A 278 1.85 8.25 -16.08
CA ILE A 278 2.80 8.44 -14.98
C ILE A 278 3.74 7.24 -14.97
N ASP A 279 5.04 7.48 -14.96
CA ASP A 279 6.05 6.44 -14.77
C ASP A 279 5.93 5.86 -13.36
N ILE A 280 5.85 4.54 -13.24
CA ILE A 280 5.69 3.87 -11.96
C ILE A 280 6.71 2.74 -11.81
N ASN A 281 7.17 2.54 -10.58
CA ASN A 281 7.88 1.32 -10.23
C ASN A 281 6.88 0.31 -9.65
N LEU A 282 6.82 -0.88 -10.24
CA LEU A 282 5.97 -1.97 -9.77
C LEU A 282 6.74 -2.80 -8.76
N ARG A 283 6.64 -2.46 -7.48
CA ARG A 283 7.35 -3.17 -6.42
C ARG A 283 6.68 -4.49 -6.10
N ALA A 284 7.42 -5.57 -6.27
CA ALA A 284 7.03 -6.94 -5.96
C ALA A 284 7.20 -7.22 -4.46
N ILE A 285 6.12 -7.70 -3.85
CA ILE A 285 6.06 -8.04 -2.43
C ILE A 285 5.68 -9.51 -2.32
N LYS A 286 6.61 -10.32 -1.81
CA LYS A 286 6.37 -11.75 -1.59
C LYS A 286 5.10 -11.97 -0.75
N ALA A 287 4.26 -12.89 -1.20
CA ALA A 287 3.04 -13.30 -0.54
C ALA A 287 3.25 -14.69 0.09
N ASP A 288 3.36 -14.76 1.42
CA ASP A 288 3.52 -16.03 2.13
C ASP A 288 2.25 -16.88 2.11
N ASN A 289 1.09 -16.21 2.04
CA ASN A 289 -0.23 -16.83 1.91
C ASN A 289 -0.91 -16.32 0.63
N PRO A 290 -0.49 -16.78 -0.56
CA PRO A 290 -0.99 -16.25 -1.82
C PRO A 290 -2.45 -16.63 -2.05
N VAL A 291 -3.27 -15.66 -2.46
CA VAL A 291 -4.67 -15.91 -2.82
C VAL A 291 -4.73 -16.38 -4.27
N SER A 292 -5.30 -17.57 -4.46
CA SER A 292 -5.57 -18.16 -5.77
C SER A 292 -6.83 -17.53 -6.37
N CYS A 293 -6.72 -17.00 -7.58
CA CYS A 293 -7.81 -16.33 -8.28
C CYS A 293 -7.88 -16.77 -9.74
N PHE A 294 -9.09 -16.73 -10.30
CA PHE A 294 -9.32 -16.75 -11.73
C PHE A 294 -9.75 -15.37 -12.18
N TYR A 295 -8.94 -14.75 -13.03
CA TYR A 295 -9.13 -13.37 -13.47
C TYR A 295 -9.92 -13.34 -14.79
N THR A 296 -10.78 -12.35 -14.96
CA THR A 296 -11.60 -12.23 -16.17
C THR A 296 -10.73 -11.93 -17.40
N SER A 297 -10.78 -12.76 -18.44
CA SER A 297 -10.14 -12.48 -19.73
C SER A 297 -11.19 -12.03 -20.76
N ASN A 298 -10.83 -11.12 -21.66
CA ASN A 298 -11.66 -10.88 -22.84
C ASN A 298 -11.62 -12.14 -23.71
N GLU A 299 -12.78 -12.73 -24.00
CA GLU A 299 -12.93 -13.77 -25.03
C GLU A 299 -12.82 -13.19 -26.44
#